data_AF-A0A854NC27-F1
#
_entry.id   AF-A0A854NC27-F1
#
_cell.length_a   1.000
_cell.length_b   1.000
_cell.length_c   1.000
_cell.angle_alpha   90.00
_cell.angle_beta   90.00
_cell.angle_gamma   90.00
#
_symmetry.space_group_name_H-M   'P 1'
#
loop_
_entity.id
_entity.type
_entity.pdbx_description
1 polymer ?
#
loop_
_entity_poly.entity_id
_entity_poly.type
_entity_poly.pdbx_seq_one_letter_code
_entity_poly.pdbx_strand_id
1 'polypeptide(L)'
;MGMKDRVRNRFLRKVAASFTVESETPLERGLSRLSSRIGLHDHHSTPRSPRHQSSCCVKRTQDCARTVFYAPNMDGHVDPGEVVWFWSPECDADNHPKERSIVVVGRHNDHILGLITSPNEAHREESDWLDIGTGPWNDQGRQSWVRLDKIISVPESDIRRSGAVIPNRRFERIAQRLRSDFGWA
;
A
#
# COMPACT_ATOMS: atom_id res chain seq x y z
N MET A 1 -32.53 49.69 52.10
CA MET A 1 -32.13 50.42 50.88
C MET A 1 -30.62 50.27 50.73
N GLY A 2 -30.13 49.38 49.86
CA GLY A 2 -28.69 49.08 49.78
C GLY A 2 -28.38 48.00 48.74
N MET A 3 -27.51 48.36 47.80
CA MET A 3 -27.09 47.68 46.58
C MET A 3 -26.04 46.58 46.84
N LYS A 4 -26.12 45.44 46.12
CA LYS A 4 -25.03 44.76 45.36
C LYS A 4 -25.18 43.22 45.28
N ASP A 5 -25.24 42.75 44.04
CA ASP A 5 -24.65 41.55 43.44
C ASP A 5 -24.67 40.21 44.18
N ARG A 6 -25.47 39.26 43.64
CA ARG A 6 -25.11 37.83 43.58
C ARG A 6 -25.93 37.05 42.53
N VAL A 7 -25.23 36.62 41.48
CA VAL A 7 -25.28 35.32 40.79
C VAL A 7 -26.54 34.44 40.97
N ARG A 8 -27.19 34.12 39.84
CA ARG A 8 -27.50 32.76 39.31
C ARG A 8 -28.92 32.60 38.74
N ASN A 9 -28.96 32.80 37.43
CA ASN A 9 -29.44 31.86 36.40
C ASN A 9 -30.82 31.22 36.56
N ARG A 10 -31.77 31.71 35.76
CA ARG A 10 -33.15 31.21 35.66
C ARG A 10 -33.52 30.99 34.19
N PHE A 11 -33.75 29.72 33.85
CA PHE A 11 -34.77 29.20 32.93
C PHE A 11 -34.64 29.38 31.39
N LEU A 12 -34.28 28.26 30.77
CA LEU A 12 -35.02 27.51 29.71
C LEU A 12 -35.66 28.24 28.50
N ARG A 13 -35.12 27.85 27.33
CA ARG A 13 -35.77 27.33 26.10
C ARG A 13 -36.45 28.28 25.08
N LYS A 14 -35.87 28.17 23.86
CA LYS A 14 -36.49 27.97 22.52
C LYS A 14 -37.26 29.14 21.86
N VAL A 15 -36.65 29.70 20.79
CA VAL A 15 -36.92 29.49 19.34
C VAL A 15 -36.51 30.76 18.60
N ALA A 16 -35.56 30.65 17.66
CA ALA A 16 -35.43 31.59 16.55
C ALA A 16 -34.88 30.81 15.35
N ALA A 17 -35.80 30.41 14.47
CA ALA A 17 -35.47 29.99 13.13
C ALA A 17 -35.03 31.23 12.35
N SER A 18 -33.86 31.15 11.71
CA SER A 18 -33.46 32.07 10.65
C SER A 18 -32.70 31.26 9.62
N PHE A 19 -33.33 31.17 8.46
CA PHE A 19 -32.87 30.52 7.25
C PHE A 19 -31.44 30.94 6.87
N THR A 20 -30.50 29.99 6.87
CA THR A 20 -29.35 30.00 5.96
C THR A 20 -29.60 28.93 4.91
N VAL A 21 -30.14 29.36 3.77
CA VAL A 21 -30.13 28.55 2.54
C VAL A 21 -28.78 28.81 1.89
N GLU A 22 -27.84 27.89 2.08
CA GLU A 22 -26.63 27.81 1.26
C GLU A 22 -27.07 27.47 -0.17
N SER A 23 -27.00 28.45 -1.06
CA SER A 23 -27.28 28.25 -2.48
C SER A 23 -26.06 27.61 -3.15
N GLU A 24 -26.13 26.32 -3.44
CA GLU A 24 -25.12 25.63 -4.27
C GLU A 24 -25.00 26.31 -5.64
N THR A 25 -23.76 26.62 -6.03
CA THR A 25 -23.50 27.32 -7.29
C THR A 25 -23.80 26.40 -8.50
N PRO A 26 -24.20 26.95 -9.67
CA PRO A 26 -24.41 26.16 -10.89
C PRO A 26 -23.19 25.32 -11.31
N LEU A 27 -21.99 25.81 -10.99
CA LEU A 27 -20.71 25.13 -11.23
C LEU A 27 -20.58 23.86 -10.39
N GLU A 28 -20.92 23.95 -9.11
CA GLU A 28 -20.83 22.86 -8.15
C GLU A 28 -21.82 21.73 -8.48
N ARG A 29 -23.04 22.09 -8.89
CA ARG A 29 -24.00 21.12 -9.47
C ARG A 29 -23.51 20.49 -10.77
N GLY A 30 -22.78 21.26 -11.59
CA GLY A 30 -22.17 20.75 -12.83
C GLY A 30 -21.07 19.74 -12.54
N LEU A 31 -20.17 20.07 -11.61
CA LEU A 31 -19.09 19.20 -11.15
C LEU A 31 -19.61 17.92 -10.49
N SER A 32 -20.67 18.01 -9.66
CA SER A 32 -21.30 16.83 -9.04
C SER A 32 -21.97 15.90 -10.06
N ARG A 33 -22.57 16.44 -11.12
CA ARG A 33 -23.14 15.64 -12.22
C ARG A 33 -22.05 14.98 -13.07
N LEU A 34 -20.94 15.68 -13.27
CA LEU A 34 -19.79 15.15 -14.00
C LEU A 34 -19.07 14.07 -13.19
N SER A 35 -18.83 14.30 -11.89
CA SER A 35 -18.21 13.32 -10.99
C SER A 35 -19.07 12.06 -10.86
N SER A 36 -20.41 12.21 -10.83
CA SER A 36 -21.35 11.08 -10.86
C SER A 36 -21.29 10.27 -12.17
N ARG A 37 -21.07 10.93 -13.31
CA ARG A 37 -20.96 10.26 -14.62
C ARG A 37 -19.58 9.65 -14.88
N ILE A 38 -18.52 10.22 -14.30
CA ILE A 38 -17.14 9.74 -14.45
C ILE A 38 -16.78 8.73 -13.35
N GLY A 39 -17.59 8.60 -12.29
CA GLY A 39 -17.35 7.68 -11.18
C GLY A 39 -16.36 8.20 -10.13
N LEU A 40 -16.12 9.52 -10.09
CA LEU A 40 -15.22 10.21 -9.16
C LEU A 40 -15.89 10.51 -7.80
N HIS A 41 -16.81 9.66 -7.32
CA HIS A 41 -17.17 9.74 -5.90
C HIS A 41 -15.92 9.45 -5.07
N ASP A 42 -15.79 10.08 -3.90
CA ASP A 42 -14.70 9.85 -2.95
C ASP A 42 -14.33 8.37 -2.96
N HIS A 43 -13.17 8.09 -3.56
CA HIS A 43 -12.63 6.76 -3.67
C HIS A 43 -12.12 6.34 -2.30
N HIS A 44 -13.02 6.03 -1.37
CA HIS A 44 -12.86 4.75 -0.71
C HIS A 44 -13.04 3.72 -1.81
N SER A 45 -11.92 3.29 -2.39
CA SER A 45 -11.82 2.20 -3.35
C SER A 45 -12.81 1.11 -2.97
N THR A 46 -13.97 1.08 -3.62
CA THR A 46 -14.92 0.01 -3.44
C THR A 46 -14.19 -1.24 -3.91
N PRO A 47 -14.05 -2.28 -3.07
CA PRO A 47 -13.34 -3.48 -3.47
C PRO A 47 -14.03 -4.02 -4.73
N ARG A 48 -13.26 -4.05 -5.82
CA ARG A 48 -13.58 -4.84 -7.01
C ARG A 48 -14.06 -6.22 -6.52
N SER A 49 -15.21 -6.70 -7.04
CA SER A 49 -15.93 -7.89 -6.59
C SER A 49 -15.04 -9.05 -6.06
N PRO A 50 -15.53 -9.86 -5.09
CA PRO A 50 -14.71 -10.76 -4.26
C PRO A 50 -14.22 -12.04 -4.96
N ARG A 51 -13.67 -11.97 -6.19
CA ARG A 51 -13.30 -13.16 -6.98
C ARG A 51 -11.92 -13.17 -7.62
N HIS A 52 -11.08 -12.16 -7.40
CA HIS A 52 -9.64 -12.31 -7.71
C HIS A 52 -8.85 -12.21 -6.40
N GLN A 53 -8.94 -13.25 -5.57
CA GLN A 53 -7.82 -13.52 -4.66
C GLN A 53 -6.61 -13.70 -5.57
N SER A 54 -5.57 -12.90 -5.38
CA SER A 54 -4.36 -13.03 -6.20
C SER A 54 -3.88 -14.47 -6.07
N SER A 55 -3.66 -15.13 -7.20
CA SER A 55 -3.27 -16.56 -7.23
C SER A 55 -1.79 -16.77 -6.87
N CYS A 56 -1.26 -15.94 -5.98
CA CYS A 56 0.14 -15.93 -5.64
C CYS A 56 0.56 -17.24 -4.97
N CYS A 57 1.76 -17.70 -5.29
CA CYS A 57 2.37 -18.84 -4.61
C CYS A 57 3.69 -18.45 -3.95
N VAL A 58 3.98 -19.08 -2.82
CA VAL A 58 5.24 -18.90 -2.09
C VAL A 58 6.22 -19.99 -2.52
N LYS A 59 7.41 -19.60 -2.93
CA LYS A 59 8.50 -20.51 -3.33
C LYS A 59 9.73 -20.27 -2.46
N ARG A 60 10.59 -21.28 -2.30
CA ARG A 60 11.91 -21.05 -1.70
C ARG A 60 12.74 -20.20 -2.66
N THR A 61 13.51 -19.27 -2.11
CA THR A 61 14.33 -18.35 -2.92
C THR A 61 15.36 -19.07 -3.78
N GLN A 62 15.96 -20.16 -3.28
CA GLN A 62 16.92 -20.99 -4.02
C GLN A 62 16.30 -21.69 -5.23
N ASP A 63 15.03 -22.10 -5.16
CA ASP A 63 14.32 -22.78 -6.26
C ASP A 63 13.98 -21.79 -7.39
N CYS A 64 14.14 -20.48 -7.12
CA CYS A 64 13.92 -19.41 -8.06
C CYS A 64 15.23 -18.77 -8.55
N ALA A 65 16.41 -19.30 -8.20
CA ALA A 65 17.70 -18.69 -8.49
C ALA A 65 17.89 -18.41 -9.99
N ARG A 66 18.34 -17.19 -10.29
CA ARG A 66 18.60 -16.66 -11.63
C ARG A 66 19.49 -15.43 -11.54
N THR A 67 19.78 -14.81 -12.68
CA THR A 67 20.46 -13.51 -12.69
C THR A 67 19.59 -12.42 -12.07
N VAL A 68 20.12 -11.72 -11.07
CA VAL A 68 19.52 -10.54 -10.46
C VAL A 68 20.29 -9.29 -10.86
N PHE A 69 19.58 -8.32 -11.43
CA PHE A 69 20.12 -7.04 -11.84
C PHE A 69 19.10 -5.94 -11.50
N TYR A 70 19.59 -4.70 -11.40
CA TYR A 70 18.75 -3.54 -11.14
C TYR A 70 18.45 -2.82 -12.46
N ALA A 71 17.18 -2.77 -12.85
CA ALA A 71 16.75 -2.09 -14.07
C ALA A 71 15.27 -1.65 -13.98
N PRO A 72 14.88 -0.85 -12.96
CA PRO A 72 13.51 -0.38 -12.86
C PRO A 72 13.19 0.53 -14.05
N ASN A 73 12.04 0.30 -14.67
CA ASN A 73 11.59 1.06 -15.81
C ASN A 73 10.06 1.20 -15.76
N MET A 74 9.58 2.42 -15.55
CA MET A 74 8.15 2.71 -15.45
C MET A 74 7.48 2.78 -16.84
N ASP A 75 7.77 1.82 -17.72
CA ASP A 75 7.18 1.72 -19.07
C ASP A 75 5.81 1.02 -19.08
N GLY A 76 5.37 0.53 -17.92
CA GLY A 76 4.11 -0.18 -17.74
C GLY A 76 4.28 -1.69 -17.56
N HIS A 77 5.51 -2.20 -17.68
CA HIS A 77 5.93 -3.49 -17.13
C HIS A 77 6.48 -3.33 -15.71
N VAL A 78 6.58 -4.45 -15.00
CA VAL A 78 7.12 -4.50 -13.63
C VAL A 78 8.51 -5.10 -13.68
N ASP A 79 9.52 -4.29 -13.38
CA ASP A 79 10.93 -4.67 -13.57
C ASP A 79 11.73 -4.80 -12.26
N PRO A 80 12.86 -5.53 -12.28
CA PRO A 80 13.73 -5.66 -11.11
C PRO A 80 14.19 -4.31 -10.54
N GLY A 81 13.99 -4.12 -9.23
CA GLY A 81 14.22 -2.84 -8.55
C GLY A 81 12.96 -2.00 -8.36
N GLU A 82 11.82 -2.43 -8.88
CA GLU A 82 10.53 -1.86 -8.51
C GLU A 82 9.96 -2.50 -7.24
N VAL A 83 9.04 -1.79 -6.62
CA VAL A 83 8.19 -2.26 -5.54
C VAL A 83 6.76 -2.18 -6.03
N VAL A 84 6.05 -3.30 -5.91
CA VAL A 84 4.66 -3.42 -6.35
C VAL A 84 3.78 -3.98 -5.25
N TRP A 85 2.48 -3.75 -5.36
CA TRP A 85 1.49 -4.18 -4.39
C TRP A 85 0.56 -5.22 -5.01
N PHE A 86 0.12 -6.16 -4.19
CA PHE A 86 -0.89 -7.16 -4.58
C PHE A 86 -1.79 -7.46 -3.39
N TRP A 87 -2.96 -8.02 -3.68
CA TRP A 87 -3.90 -8.46 -2.64
C TRP A 87 -3.54 -9.86 -2.19
N SER A 88 -2.98 -9.98 -0.98
CA SER A 88 -2.67 -11.27 -0.39
C SER A 88 -3.96 -12.08 -0.15
N PRO A 89 -3.92 -13.42 -0.33
CA PRO A 89 -4.98 -14.31 0.12
C PRO A 89 -5.21 -14.23 1.65
N GLU A 90 -4.22 -13.76 2.41
CA GLU A 90 -4.36 -13.50 3.84
C GLU A 90 -5.32 -12.32 4.08
N CYS A 91 -6.38 -12.58 4.85
CA CYS A 91 -7.31 -11.53 5.26
C CYS A 91 -6.93 -10.88 6.61
N ASP A 92 -7.44 -9.68 6.86
CA ASP A 92 -7.44 -9.05 8.18
C ASP A 92 -8.53 -9.59 9.10
N ALA A 93 -8.62 -9.02 10.31
CA ALA A 93 -9.59 -9.43 11.32
C ALA A 93 -11.05 -9.28 10.84
N ASP A 94 -11.28 -8.38 9.88
CA ASP A 94 -12.57 -8.07 9.28
C ASP A 94 -12.78 -8.81 7.94
N ASN A 95 -11.94 -9.81 7.65
CA ASN A 95 -11.97 -10.63 6.45
C ASN A 95 -11.73 -9.87 5.13
N HIS A 96 -11.07 -8.70 5.18
CA HIS A 96 -10.64 -8.00 3.98
C HIS A 96 -9.27 -8.51 3.51
N PRO A 97 -9.07 -8.71 2.20
CA PRO A 97 -7.76 -9.05 1.65
C PRO A 97 -6.74 -7.99 2.06
N LYS A 98 -5.59 -8.42 2.60
CA LYS A 98 -4.53 -7.48 2.93
C LYS A 98 -3.71 -7.15 1.70
N GLU A 99 -3.55 -5.86 1.43
CA GLU A 99 -2.55 -5.43 0.46
C GLU A 99 -1.14 -5.63 1.05
N ARG A 100 -0.25 -6.21 0.25
CA ARG A 100 1.15 -6.43 0.62
C ARG A 100 2.06 -5.90 -0.49
N SER A 101 3.16 -5.26 -0.11
CA SER A 101 4.19 -4.84 -1.06
C SER A 101 5.31 -5.87 -1.17
N ILE A 102 5.84 -6.02 -2.39
CA ILE A 102 6.98 -6.88 -2.73
C ILE A 102 8.03 -6.09 -3.49
N VAL A 103 9.31 -6.31 -3.17
CA VAL A 103 10.44 -5.83 -3.99
C VAL A 103 10.65 -6.81 -5.12
N VAL A 104 10.56 -6.34 -6.36
CA VAL A 104 10.70 -7.16 -7.57
C VAL A 104 12.17 -7.48 -7.79
N VAL A 105 12.47 -8.77 -7.92
CA VAL A 105 13.84 -9.27 -8.15
C VAL A 105 13.99 -10.03 -9.46
N GLY A 106 12.88 -10.29 -10.15
CA GLY A 106 12.89 -10.97 -11.42
C GLY A 106 11.49 -11.30 -11.92
N ARG A 107 11.45 -11.98 -13.05
CA ARG A 107 10.22 -12.43 -13.71
C ARG A 107 10.37 -13.87 -14.17
N HIS A 108 9.24 -14.54 -14.35
CA HIS A 108 9.16 -15.84 -14.97
C HIS A 108 7.83 -15.96 -15.72
N ASN A 109 7.88 -15.97 -17.06
CA ASN A 109 6.71 -15.84 -17.92
C ASN A 109 5.90 -14.58 -17.57
N ASP A 110 4.60 -14.73 -17.33
CA ASP A 110 3.66 -13.70 -16.90
C ASP A 110 3.62 -13.49 -15.37
N HIS A 111 4.55 -14.08 -14.62
CA HIS A 111 4.65 -13.91 -13.18
C HIS A 111 5.81 -13.00 -12.77
N ILE A 112 5.51 -12.12 -11.83
CA ILE A 112 6.46 -11.30 -11.09
C ILE A 112 7.00 -12.12 -9.93
N LEU A 113 8.32 -12.08 -9.73
CA LEU A 113 9.01 -12.68 -8.58
C LEU A 113 9.44 -11.55 -7.65
N GLY A 114 8.91 -11.54 -6.45
CA GLY A 114 9.22 -10.51 -5.48
C GLY A 114 9.43 -11.03 -4.07
N LEU A 115 10.15 -10.24 -3.30
CA LEU A 115 10.42 -10.46 -1.89
C LEU A 115 9.45 -9.62 -1.06
N ILE A 116 8.73 -10.25 -0.13
CA ILE A 116 7.72 -9.56 0.67
C ILE A 116 8.35 -8.55 1.64
N THR A 117 7.72 -7.39 1.80
CA THR A 117 8.13 -6.39 2.78
C THR A 117 7.24 -6.39 4.03
N SER A 118 7.80 -5.93 5.14
CA SER A 118 7.11 -5.81 6.41
C SER A 118 7.68 -4.64 7.22
N PRO A 119 6.83 -3.79 7.84
CA PRO A 119 7.27 -2.72 8.75
C PRO A 119 7.31 -3.18 10.22
N ASN A 120 7.33 -4.49 10.49
CA ASN A 120 7.41 -5.02 11.86
C ASN A 120 8.86 -5.00 12.35
N GLU A 121 9.11 -4.31 13.46
CA GLU A 121 10.44 -4.15 14.03
C GLU A 121 11.05 -5.43 14.59
N ALA A 122 10.22 -6.44 14.91
CA ALA A 122 10.70 -7.76 15.34
C ALA A 122 11.65 -8.42 14.33
N HIS A 123 11.51 -8.08 13.04
CA HIS A 123 12.37 -8.62 11.98
C HIS A 123 13.82 -8.11 12.03
N ARG A 124 14.15 -7.12 12.87
CA ARG A 124 15.53 -6.65 13.06
C ARG A 124 16.48 -7.77 13.52
N GLU A 125 15.97 -8.71 14.30
CA GLU A 125 16.77 -9.78 14.92
C GLU A 125 16.72 -11.09 14.12
N GLU A 126 15.95 -11.15 13.03
CA GLU A 126 15.79 -12.34 12.20
C GLU A 126 16.77 -12.33 11.02
N SER A 127 17.56 -13.40 10.83
CA SER A 127 18.59 -13.48 9.79
C SER A 127 18.07 -13.44 8.36
N ASP A 128 16.83 -13.91 8.17
CA ASP A 128 16.20 -14.01 6.85
C ASP A 128 15.55 -12.69 6.42
N TRP A 129 15.61 -11.66 7.26
CA TRP A 129 15.07 -10.34 6.97
C TRP A 129 16.18 -9.30 6.83
N LEU A 130 16.11 -8.52 5.76
CA LEU A 130 17.07 -7.46 5.48
C LEU A 130 16.39 -6.09 5.62
N ASP A 131 17.04 -5.21 6.37
CA ASP A 131 16.65 -3.81 6.49
C ASP A 131 16.74 -3.08 5.13
N ILE A 132 15.60 -2.56 4.66
CA ILE A 132 15.49 -1.72 3.45
C ILE A 132 15.16 -0.26 3.76
N GLY A 133 15.11 0.15 5.02
CA GLY A 133 14.85 1.52 5.44
C GLY A 133 13.39 1.97 5.31
N THR A 134 13.19 3.27 5.43
CA THR A 134 11.93 3.96 5.12
C THR A 134 11.83 4.27 3.63
N GLY A 135 10.61 4.32 3.09
CA GLY A 135 10.38 4.66 1.69
C GLY A 135 8.94 4.42 1.22
N PRO A 136 8.66 4.65 -0.07
CA PRO A 136 7.31 4.60 -0.65
C PRO A 136 6.67 3.20 -0.66
N TRP A 137 7.42 2.14 -0.33
CA TRP A 137 6.88 0.79 -0.13
C TRP A 137 6.01 0.63 1.12
N ASN A 138 5.99 1.64 1.98
CA ASN A 138 5.13 1.76 3.13
C ASN A 138 4.49 3.15 3.15
N ASP A 139 3.17 3.24 3.04
CA ASP A 139 2.44 4.52 2.95
C ASP A 139 2.62 5.41 4.18
N GLN A 140 2.92 4.82 5.34
CA GLN A 140 3.20 5.53 6.58
C GLN A 140 4.67 5.94 6.72
N GLY A 141 5.50 5.67 5.70
CA GLY A 141 6.93 5.98 5.70
C GLY A 141 7.73 5.23 6.77
N ARG A 142 7.20 4.11 7.28
CA ARG A 142 7.83 3.36 8.38
C ARG A 142 9.06 2.59 7.92
N GLN A 143 9.99 2.42 8.86
CA GLN A 143 11.13 1.52 8.71
C GLN A 143 10.61 0.13 8.31
N SER A 144 11.20 -0.46 7.26
CA SER A 144 10.73 -1.72 6.70
C SER A 144 11.88 -2.68 6.42
N TRP A 145 11.53 -3.97 6.40
CA TRP A 145 12.41 -5.08 6.11
C TRP A 145 11.87 -5.88 4.94
N VAL A 146 12.76 -6.58 4.23
CA VAL A 146 12.42 -7.50 3.14
C VAL A 146 12.83 -8.91 3.52
N ARG A 147 11.96 -9.89 3.24
CA ARG A 147 12.22 -11.30 3.56
C ARG A 147 12.97 -11.99 2.41
N LEU A 148 14.09 -12.63 2.71
CA LEU A 148 15.03 -13.18 1.72
C LEU A 148 14.85 -14.67 1.44
N ASP A 149 14.37 -15.47 2.39
CA ASP A 149 14.23 -16.94 2.26
C ASP A 149 13.04 -17.37 1.38
N LYS A 150 12.13 -16.45 1.07
CA LYS A 150 10.90 -16.73 0.32
C LYS A 150 10.69 -15.75 -0.84
N ILE A 151 10.37 -16.31 -2.00
CA ILE A 151 9.89 -15.57 -3.17
C ILE A 151 8.36 -15.72 -3.25
N ILE A 152 7.69 -14.59 -3.40
CA ILE A 152 6.29 -14.54 -3.78
C ILE A 152 6.25 -14.44 -5.30
N SER A 153 5.58 -15.41 -5.95
CA SER A 153 5.31 -15.37 -7.37
C SER A 153 3.87 -14.95 -7.58
N VAL A 154 3.65 -13.81 -8.25
CA VAL A 154 2.33 -13.20 -8.47
C VAL A 154 2.11 -13.00 -9.96
N PRO A 155 0.96 -13.37 -10.54
CA PRO A 155 0.64 -13.00 -11.91
C PRO A 155 0.71 -11.48 -12.10
N GLU A 156 1.27 -11.00 -13.20
CA GLU A 156 1.36 -9.57 -13.49
C GLU A 156 -0.02 -8.90 -13.57
N SER A 157 -1.08 -9.67 -13.93
CA SER A 157 -2.46 -9.21 -13.92
C SER A 157 -3.04 -8.91 -12.53
N ASP A 158 -2.45 -9.50 -11.49
CA ASP A 158 -2.88 -9.36 -10.09
C ASP A 158 -2.10 -8.27 -9.35
N ILE A 159 -1.11 -7.66 -10.02
CA ILE A 159 -0.36 -6.54 -9.48
C ILE A 159 -1.16 -5.24 -9.59
N ARG A 160 -1.24 -4.50 -8.47
CA ARG A 160 -1.73 -3.12 -8.48
C ARG A 160 -0.67 -2.22 -9.09
N ARG A 161 -1.03 -1.55 -10.18
CA ARG A 161 -0.19 -0.57 -10.89
C ARG A 161 -0.08 0.74 -10.09
N SER A 162 0.73 0.70 -9.06
CA SER A 162 1.19 1.84 -8.26
C SER A 162 2.62 1.55 -7.88
N GLY A 163 3.50 1.38 -8.88
CA GLY A 163 4.89 0.97 -8.66
C GLY A 163 5.72 2.07 -8.01
N ALA A 164 6.49 1.72 -6.99
CA ALA A 164 7.56 2.56 -6.47
C ALA A 164 8.92 1.97 -6.87
N VAL A 165 10.00 2.73 -6.73
CA VAL A 165 11.34 2.24 -7.06
C VAL A 165 12.18 2.19 -5.78
N ILE A 166 12.82 1.05 -5.52
CA ILE A 166 13.77 0.95 -4.40
C ILE A 166 15.11 1.58 -4.81
N PRO A 167 15.80 2.36 -3.95
CA PRO A 167 17.10 2.91 -4.31
C PRO A 167 18.12 1.83 -4.67
N ASN A 168 18.86 2.01 -5.76
CA ASN A 168 19.87 1.06 -6.26
C ASN A 168 20.77 0.50 -5.14
N ARG A 169 21.34 1.35 -4.28
CA ARG A 169 22.21 0.89 -3.17
C ARG A 169 21.52 -0.10 -2.22
N ARG A 170 20.21 0.05 -1.99
CA ARG A 170 19.44 -0.86 -1.13
C ARG A 170 19.11 -2.15 -1.87
N PHE A 171 18.79 -2.05 -3.16
CA PHE A 171 18.63 -3.23 -4.01
C PHE A 171 19.92 -4.04 -4.12
N GLU A 172 21.09 -3.42 -4.25
CA GLU A 172 22.36 -4.16 -4.34
C GLU A 172 22.65 -4.95 -3.06
N ARG A 173 22.25 -4.45 -1.88
CA ARG A 173 22.33 -5.23 -0.63
C ARG A 173 21.45 -6.49 -0.67
N ILE A 174 20.26 -6.38 -1.27
CA ILE A 174 19.38 -7.52 -1.51
C ILE A 174 20.07 -8.50 -2.48
N ALA A 175 20.51 -8.01 -3.64
CA ALA A 175 21.15 -8.81 -4.67
C ALA A 175 22.39 -9.54 -4.15
N GLN A 176 23.24 -8.85 -3.38
CA GLN A 176 24.41 -9.46 -2.73
C GLN A 176 23.99 -10.63 -1.83
N ARG A 177 22.94 -10.47 -1.02
CA ARG A 177 22.49 -11.55 -0.13
C ARG A 177 21.86 -12.71 -0.89
N LEU A 178 21.11 -12.43 -1.95
CA LEU A 178 20.59 -13.45 -2.86
C LEU A 178 21.71 -14.28 -3.50
N ARG A 179 22.79 -13.62 -3.96
CA ARG A 179 23.95 -14.31 -4.54
C ARG A 179 24.71 -15.14 -3.51
N SER A 180 24.98 -14.57 -2.33
CA SER A 180 25.78 -15.24 -1.30
C SER A 180 25.08 -16.42 -0.64
N ASP A 181 23.77 -16.35 -0.40
CA ASP A 181 23.08 -17.33 0.44
C ASP A 181 22.15 -18.27 -0.33
N PHE A 182 21.64 -17.83 -1.49
CA PHE A 182 20.56 -18.52 -2.20
C PHE A 182 20.93 -18.94 -3.62
N GLY A 183 22.18 -18.76 -4.05
CA GLY A 183 22.70 -19.25 -5.33
C GLY A 183 22.27 -18.43 -6.56
N TRP A 184 21.85 -17.19 -6.38
CA TRP A 184 21.55 -16.28 -7.49
C TRP A 184 22.83 -15.77 -8.17
N ALA A 185 22.72 -15.27 -9.40
CA ALA A 185 23.85 -14.74 -10.19
C ALA A 185 23.78 -13.22 -10.36
#